data_AF-A0A2S0Q8J9-F1
#
_entry.id   AF-A0A2S0Q8J9-F1
#
_cell.length_a   1.000
_cell.length_b   1.000
_cell.length_c   1.000
_cell.angle_alpha   90.00
_cell.angle_beta   90.00
_cell.angle_gamma   90.00
#
_symmetry.space_group_name_H-M   'P 1'
#
loop_
_entity.id
_entity.type
_entity.pdbx_description
1 polymer ?
#
loop_
_entity_poly.entity_id
_entity_poly.type
_entity_poly.pdbx_seq_one_letter_code
_entity_poly.pdbx_strand_id
1 'polypeptide(L)'
;MLSNGKRQYRVKFWSHRLNIPAISPAKKPFPSAFRQAIYSMRLSPKYVVVIGDSLHTDIVGAWLCGCPSIQVASLPHPPRWWEKIAGKWIQMPYLEKAELWEFHDNINYENFQ
;
A
#
# COMPACT_ATOMS: atom_id res chain seq x y z
N MET A 1 -4.64 7.21 -1.66
CA MET A 1 -4.27 5.86 -1.17
C MET A 1 -4.75 4.79 -2.14
N LEU A 2 -3.92 3.78 -2.44
CA LEU A 2 -4.27 2.66 -3.32
C LEU A 2 -4.26 1.34 -2.54
N SER A 3 -5.37 0.60 -2.52
CA SER A 3 -5.46 -0.64 -1.74
C SER A 3 -6.06 -1.81 -2.52
N ASN A 4 -5.44 -2.99 -2.38
CA ASN A 4 -5.99 -4.27 -2.83
C ASN A 4 -6.72 -5.01 -1.69
N GLY A 5 -6.91 -4.37 -0.54
CA GLY A 5 -7.54 -4.99 0.63
C GLY A 5 -8.99 -5.38 0.36
N LYS A 6 -9.36 -6.62 0.68
CA LYS A 6 -10.75 -7.13 0.53
C LYS A 6 -11.72 -6.51 1.54
N ARG A 7 -11.21 -6.11 2.70
CA ARG A 7 -11.99 -5.51 3.80
C ARG A 7 -12.20 -4.02 3.54
N GLN A 8 -13.32 -3.67 2.91
CA GLN A 8 -13.62 -2.29 2.50
C GLN A 8 -13.63 -1.32 3.69
N TYR A 9 -14.13 -1.74 4.85
CA TYR A 9 -14.16 -0.91 6.06
C TYR A 9 -12.79 -0.36 6.45
N ARG A 10 -11.70 -1.13 6.26
CA ARG A 10 -10.33 -0.67 6.54
C ARG A 10 -9.94 0.49 5.63
N VAL A 11 -10.30 0.41 4.36
CA VAL A 11 -9.99 1.47 3.39
C VAL A 11 -10.78 2.73 3.72
N LYS A 12 -12.08 2.59 4.02
CA LYS A 12 -12.93 3.71 4.43
C LYS A 12 -12.40 4.39 5.70
N PHE A 13 -12.09 3.60 6.72
CA PHE A 13 -11.52 4.07 7.98
C PHE A 13 -10.25 4.91 7.76
N TRP A 14 -9.25 4.36 7.05
CA TRP A 14 -7.98 5.05 6.83
C TRP A 14 -8.13 6.27 5.91
N SER A 15 -9.01 6.18 4.90
CA SER A 15 -9.31 7.32 4.03
C SER A 15 -9.93 8.47 4.81
N HIS A 16 -10.91 8.17 5.66
CA HIS A 16 -11.57 9.16 6.52
C HIS A 16 -10.61 9.74 7.55
N ARG A 17 -9.90 8.87 8.29
CA ARG A 17 -8.97 9.29 9.35
C ARG A 17 -7.83 10.17 8.85
N LEU A 18 -7.19 9.79 7.74
CA LEU A 18 -6.08 10.56 7.18
C LEU A 18 -6.55 11.72 6.31
N ASN A 19 -7.84 11.82 6.03
CA ASN A 19 -8.43 12.73 5.06
C ASN A 19 -7.73 12.63 3.68
N ILE A 20 -7.47 11.40 3.23
CA ILE A 20 -6.81 11.10 1.95
C ILE A 20 -7.78 10.28 1.08
N PRO A 21 -8.06 10.69 -0.16
CA PRO A 21 -8.93 9.91 -1.05
C PRO A 21 -8.32 8.53 -1.34
N ALA A 22 -9.16 7.51 -1.38
CA ALA A 22 -8.73 6.14 -1.61
C ALA A 22 -9.37 5.53 -2.87
N ILE A 23 -8.57 4.75 -3.62
CA ILE A 23 -9.04 3.90 -4.72
C ILE A 23 -8.91 2.45 -4.27
N SER A 24 -10.05 1.75 -4.21
CA SER A 24 -10.13 0.35 -3.82
C SER A 24 -11.33 -0.32 -4.50
N PRO A 25 -11.17 -1.51 -5.11
CA PRO A 25 -9.91 -2.24 -5.27
C PRO A 25 -9.01 -1.57 -6.31
N ALA A 26 -7.75 -1.31 -5.94
CA ALA A 26 -6.77 -0.68 -6.84
C ALA A 26 -6.23 -1.65 -7.90
N LYS A 27 -6.35 -2.97 -7.68
CA LYS A 27 -5.82 -4.03 -8.54
C LYS A 27 -4.33 -3.82 -8.87
N LYS A 28 -3.53 -3.36 -7.92
CA LYS A 28 -2.07 -3.27 -8.08
C LYS A 28 -1.49 -4.65 -8.44
N PRO A 29 -0.50 -4.75 -9.35
CA PRO A 29 0.32 -3.66 -9.90
C PRO A 29 -0.23 -3.01 -11.18
N PHE A 30 -1.48 -3.26 -11.59
CA PHE A 30 -1.99 -2.72 -12.86
C PHE A 30 -1.99 -1.18 -12.87
N PRO A 31 -1.52 -0.52 -13.96
CA PRO A 31 -1.34 0.94 -14.00
C PRO A 31 -2.61 1.78 -13.83
N SER A 32 -3.80 1.21 -14.03
CA SER A 32 -5.06 1.97 -14.09
C SER A 32 -5.30 2.82 -12.83
N ALA A 33 -5.25 2.21 -11.64
CA ALA A 33 -5.48 2.93 -10.39
C ALA A 33 -4.37 3.93 -10.06
N PHE A 34 -3.11 3.63 -10.41
CA PHE A 34 -1.99 4.56 -10.28
C PHE A 34 -2.19 5.78 -11.16
N ARG A 35 -2.49 5.59 -12.45
CA ARG A 35 -2.76 6.69 -13.40
C ARG A 35 -3.95 7.52 -12.96
N GLN A 36 -5.01 6.89 -12.46
CA GLN A 36 -6.17 7.60 -11.91
C GLN A 36 -5.78 8.50 -10.72
N ALA A 37 -4.96 8.00 -9.78
CA ALA A 37 -4.47 8.79 -8.66
C ALA A 37 -3.55 9.94 -9.11
N ILE A 38 -2.61 9.68 -10.03
CA ILE A 38 -1.70 10.71 -10.55
C ILE A 38 -2.49 11.81 -11.26
N TYR A 39 -3.49 11.42 -12.06
CA TYR A 39 -4.37 12.36 -12.75
C TYR A 39 -5.18 13.22 -11.77
N SER A 40 -5.73 12.65 -10.69
CA SER A 40 -6.48 13.43 -9.71
C SER A 40 -5.61 14.42 -8.94
N MET A 41 -4.32 14.14 -8.78
CA MET A 41 -3.34 15.07 -8.21
C MET A 41 -2.92 16.19 -9.18
N ARG A 42 -3.25 16.07 -10.48
CA ARG A 42 -2.84 17.01 -11.55
C ARG A 42 -1.32 17.18 -11.63
N LEU A 43 -0.58 16.10 -11.39
CA LEU A 43 0.87 16.06 -11.42
C LEU A 43 1.39 15.16 -12.54
N SER A 44 2.63 15.41 -12.97
CA SER A 44 3.39 14.47 -13.79
C SER A 44 3.93 13.33 -12.92
N PRO A 45 4.04 12.08 -13.42
CA PRO A 45 4.55 10.95 -12.63
C PRO A 45 5.90 11.19 -11.95
N LYS A 46 6.80 11.99 -12.56
CA LYS A 46 8.11 12.34 -11.97
C LYS A 46 8.03 13.16 -10.67
N TYR A 47 6.89 13.79 -10.41
CA TYR A 47 6.62 14.56 -9.18
C TYR A 47 5.78 13.78 -8.17
N VAL A 48 5.55 12.48 -8.42
CA VAL A 48 4.75 11.62 -7.55
C VAL A 48 5.63 10.48 -7.05
N VAL A 49 5.79 10.38 -5.73
CA VAL A 49 6.46 9.23 -5.10
C VAL A 49 5.44 8.20 -4.63
N VAL A 50 5.69 6.92 -4.93
CA VAL A 50 4.90 5.80 -4.41
C VAL A 50 5.62 5.18 -3.22
N ILE A 51 4.92 5.08 -2.09
CA ILE A 51 5.44 4.45 -0.87
C ILE A 51 4.61 3.20 -0.58
N GLY A 52 5.25 2.05 -0.40
CA GLY A 52 4.58 0.78 -0.12
C GLY A 52 5.53 -0.30 0.38
N ASP A 53 4.98 -1.33 1.02
CA ASP A 53 5.74 -2.41 1.65
C ASP A 53 6.11 -3.53 0.65
N SER A 54 5.26 -3.70 -0.36
CA SER A 54 5.31 -4.82 -1.28
C SER A 54 5.93 -4.45 -2.64
N LEU A 55 7.04 -5.11 -2.99
CA LEU A 55 7.71 -4.91 -4.28
C LEU A 55 6.79 -5.25 -5.47
N HIS A 56 6.12 -6.41 -5.40
CA HIS A 56 5.33 -6.94 -6.50
C HIS A 56 4.04 -6.16 -6.81
N THR A 57 3.55 -5.34 -5.88
CA THR A 57 2.37 -4.50 -6.09
C THR A 57 2.73 -3.04 -6.23
N ASP A 58 3.40 -2.49 -5.23
CA ASP A 58 3.55 -1.05 -5.08
C ASP A 58 4.72 -0.54 -5.91
N ILE A 59 5.89 -1.17 -5.77
CA ILE A 59 7.11 -0.78 -6.50
C ILE A 59 6.98 -1.09 -7.99
N VAL A 60 6.53 -2.30 -8.36
CA VAL A 60 6.27 -2.64 -9.77
C VAL A 60 5.21 -1.72 -10.38
N GLY A 61 4.12 -1.43 -9.66
CA GLY A 61 3.09 -0.52 -10.13
C GLY A 61 3.60 0.91 -10.33
N ALA A 62 4.48 1.39 -9.45
CA ALA A 62 5.14 2.69 -9.56
C ALA A 62 6.06 2.77 -10.79
N TRP A 63 6.91 1.76 -10.99
CA TRP A 63 7.79 1.66 -12.17
C TRP A 63 7.00 1.64 -13.47
N LEU A 64 5.93 0.86 -13.56
CA LEU A 64 5.05 0.82 -14.74
C LEU A 64 4.37 2.17 -15.05
N CYS A 65 4.29 3.06 -14.06
CA CYS A 65 3.72 4.40 -14.21
C CYS A 65 4.78 5.51 -14.29
N GLY A 66 6.07 5.18 -14.24
CA GLY A 66 7.16 6.17 -14.29
C GLY A 66 7.27 7.01 -13.02
N CYS A 67 6.87 6.49 -11.86
CA CYS A 67 6.96 7.17 -10.57
C CYS A 67 8.21 6.71 -9.80
N PRO A 68 8.97 7.62 -9.17
CA PRO A 68 9.88 7.26 -8.07
C PRO A 68 9.15 6.45 -6.99
N SER A 69 9.86 5.54 -6.32
CA SER A 69 9.26 4.70 -5.27
C SER A 69 10.18 4.44 -4.09
N ILE A 70 9.58 4.24 -2.93
CA ILE A 70 10.25 3.90 -1.66
C ILE A 70 9.60 2.64 -1.13
N GLN A 71 10.39 1.57 -0.99
CA GLN A 71 9.94 0.35 -0.33
C GLN A 71 10.14 0.47 1.18
N VAL A 72 9.05 0.28 1.94
CA VAL A 72 9.12 0.19 3.41
C VAL A 72 9.14 -1.26 3.87
N ALA A 73 9.52 -1.48 5.12
CA ALA A 73 9.54 -2.83 5.68
C ALA A 73 8.12 -3.41 5.81
N SER A 74 7.96 -4.68 5.45
CA SER A 74 6.72 -5.42 5.54
C SER A 74 6.53 -6.00 6.93
N LEU A 75 5.34 -5.80 7.51
CA LEU A 75 4.98 -6.43 8.78
C LEU A 75 4.94 -7.96 8.64
N PRO A 76 5.22 -8.71 9.73
CA PRO A 76 5.12 -10.16 9.72
C PRO A 76 3.76 -10.63 9.22
N HIS A 77 3.75 -11.47 8.19
CA HIS A 77 2.53 -12.03 7.62
C HIS A 77 2.75 -13.51 7.27
N PRO A 78 1.68 -14.31 7.18
CA PRO A 78 1.82 -15.69 6.72
C PRO A 78 2.42 -15.70 5.30
N PRO A 79 3.43 -16.54 5.04
CA PRO A 79 4.10 -16.57 3.74
C PRO A 79 3.12 -17.04 2.66
N ARG A 80 3.05 -16.31 1.55
CA ARG A 80 2.26 -16.72 0.39
C ARG A 80 2.98 -17.86 -0.34
N TRP A 81 2.22 -18.76 -0.95
CA TRP A 81 2.78 -19.94 -1.63
C TRP A 81 3.83 -19.58 -2.69
N TRP A 82 3.66 -18.46 -3.39
CA TRP A 82 4.56 -18.00 -4.45
C TRP A 82 5.78 -17.22 -3.92
N GLU A 83 5.74 -16.69 -2.70
CA GLU A 83 6.91 -16.07 -2.05
C GLU A 83 7.99 -17.12 -1.73
N LYS A 84 7.57 -18.37 -1.52
CA LYS A 84 8.49 -19.51 -1.42
C LYS A 84 9.21 -19.81 -2.74
N ILE A 85 8.62 -19.44 -3.88
CA ILE A 85 9.15 -19.70 -5.22
C ILE A 85 10.07 -18.56 -5.67
N ALA A 86 9.62 -17.31 -5.54
CA ALA A 86 10.41 -16.14 -5.92
C ALA A 86 11.44 -15.72 -4.84
N GLY A 87 11.44 -16.40 -3.69
CA GLY A 87 12.45 -16.28 -2.63
C GLY A 87 12.18 -15.16 -1.62
N LYS A 88 13.01 -15.10 -0.56
CA LYS A 88 13.00 -14.07 0.50
C LYS A 88 13.32 -12.64 0.00
N TRP A 89 13.60 -12.45 -1.28
CA TRP A 89 14.10 -11.20 -1.88
C TRP A 89 13.01 -10.20 -2.29
N ILE A 90 11.74 -10.51 -2.03
CA ILE A 90 10.59 -9.75 -2.57
C ILE A 90 10.13 -8.67 -1.58
N GLN A 91 10.43 -8.85 -0.30
CA GLN A 91 9.97 -7.97 0.78
C GLN A 91 11.10 -7.77 1.77
N MET A 92 11.31 -6.53 2.19
CA MET A 92 12.20 -6.23 3.30
C MET A 92 11.41 -6.50 4.59
N PRO A 93 11.66 -7.60 5.32
CA PRO A 93 10.88 -7.89 6.52
C PRO A 93 11.15 -6.84 7.59
N TYR A 94 10.13 -6.53 8.40
CA TYR A 94 10.33 -5.78 9.62
C TYR A 94 11.30 -6.53 10.55
N LEU A 95 12.18 -5.79 11.23
CA LEU A 95 13.17 -6.37 12.15
C LEU A 95 12.44 -7.05 13.32
N GLU A 96 12.65 -8.35 13.51
CA GLU A 96 11.99 -9.13 14.58
C GLU A 96 12.24 -8.58 15.99
N LYS A 97 13.34 -7.84 16.18
CA LYS A 97 13.75 -7.25 17.47
C LYS A 97 13.24 -5.81 17.69
N ALA A 98 12.56 -5.22 16.71
CA ALA A 98 12.00 -3.89 16.86
C ALA A 98 10.58 -4.00 17.44
N GLU A 99 10.33 -3.29 18.54
CA GLU A 99 9.00 -3.23 19.14
C GLU A 99 8.01 -2.59 18.16
N LEU A 100 6.89 -3.25 17.94
CA LEU A 100 5.77 -2.65 17.21
C LEU A 100 5.11 -1.62 18.11
N TRP A 101 4.95 -0.43 17.58
CA TRP A 101 4.31 0.67 18.28
C TRP A 101 2.84 0.31 18.47
N GLU A 102 2.36 0.33 19.71
CA GLU A 102 0.94 0.19 19.95
C GLU A 102 0.21 1.42 19.40
N PHE A 103 -0.70 1.16 18.46
CA PHE A 103 -1.51 2.20 17.85
C PHE A 103 -2.86 2.28 18.56
N HIS A 104 -3.00 3.28 19.44
CA HIS A 104 -4.26 3.61 20.10
C HIS A 104 -5.00 4.67 19.29
N ASP A 105 -6.23 4.37 18.86
CA ASP A 105 -7.05 5.30 18.10
C ASP A 105 -8.34 5.66 18.85
N ASN A 106 -8.69 6.94 18.81
CA ASN A 106 -9.92 7.49 19.36
C ASN A 106 -11.11 7.36 18.38
N ILE A 107 -10.85 6.96 17.13
CA ILE A 107 -11.89 6.72 16.11
C ILE A 107 -12.31 5.25 16.14
N ASN A 108 -13.59 4.98 16.45
CA ASN A 108 -14.11 3.62 16.50
C ASN A 108 -14.24 3.01 15.09
N TYR A 109 -13.57 1.87 14.88
CA TYR A 109 -13.57 1.09 13.64
C TYR A 109 -14.94 0.56 13.25
N GLU A 110 -15.82 0.34 14.22
CA GLU A 110 -17.18 -0.20 14.04
C GLU A 110 -18.05 0.70 13.16
N ASN A 111 -17.81 2.02 13.20
CA ASN A 111 -18.56 2.99 12.40
C ASN A 111 -18.34 2.85 10.88
N PHE A 112 -17.39 2.02 10.45
CA PHE A 112 -17.03 1.82 9.05
C PHE A 112 -17.34 0.41 8.52
N GLN A 113 -17.81 -0.50 9.38
CA GLN A 113 -18.11 -1.91 9.02
C GLN A 113 -19.27 -2.04 8.02
#